data_AF-A0A9D7KMW0-F1
#
_entry.id   AF-A0A9D7KMW0-F1
#
_cell.length_a   1.000
_cell.length_b   1.000
_cell.length_c   1.000
_cell.angle_alpha   90.00
_cell.angle_beta   90.00
_cell.angle_gamma   90.00
#
_symmetry.space_group_name_H-M   'P 1'
#
loop_
_entity.id
_entity.type
_entity.pdbx_description
1 polymer ?
#
loop_
_entity_poly.entity_id
_entity_poly.type
_entity_poly.pdbx_seq_one_letter_code
_entity_poly.pdbx_strand_id
1 'polypeptide(L)'
;MKLAKQAQTIAAGNLAKDRIKDSINTLVEMKDREISQAIQALQSVKDAYETNKAEINAKVISMPLGYNQTVNWSKVEKMIENSLNWDKVVELIQNVIPIQNIDKIKNVNNQTTLNQYKSLVVFVMSKLNYSQKNKVRYISYWEAQGSVAMPTTGDIQKYQIGLNGWRGIILFFILIKV
;
A
#
# COMPACT_ATOMS: atom_id res chain seq x y z
N MET A 1 12.76 -10.42 10.57
CA MET A 1 13.66 -10.49 9.40
C MET A 1 12.97 -10.66 8.03
N LYS A 2 11.70 -11.12 7.95
CA LYS A 2 11.01 -11.30 6.65
C LYS A 2 10.60 -9.98 5.96
N LEU A 3 10.27 -8.94 6.74
CA LEU A 3 9.79 -7.63 6.27
C LEU A 3 10.88 -6.75 5.63
N ALA A 4 12.11 -6.75 6.19
CA ALA A 4 13.24 -5.98 5.64
C ALA A 4 13.62 -6.44 4.22
N LYS A 5 13.42 -7.73 3.89
CA LYS A 5 13.61 -8.28 2.55
C LYS A 5 12.54 -7.84 1.55
N GLN A 6 11.29 -7.65 2.00
CA GLN A 6 10.18 -7.23 1.14
C GLN A 6 10.23 -5.72 0.85
N ALA A 7 10.61 -4.91 1.83
CA ALA A 7 10.90 -3.48 1.68
C ALA A 7 11.93 -3.19 0.57
N GLN A 8 12.97 -4.02 0.47
CA GLN A 8 13.99 -3.93 -0.56
C GLN A 8 13.47 -4.18 -1.99
N THR A 9 12.33 -4.84 -2.12
CA THR A 9 11.76 -5.27 -3.42
C THR A 9 10.74 -4.27 -3.98
N ILE A 10 10.23 -3.34 -3.13
CA ILE A 10 9.17 -2.39 -3.50
C ILE A 10 9.74 -1.03 -3.97
N ALA A 11 10.98 -0.70 -3.61
CA ALA A 11 11.56 0.62 -3.85
C ALA A 11 12.29 0.73 -5.21
N ALA A 12 11.88 1.67 -6.04
CA ALA A 12 12.56 2.06 -7.29
C ALA A 12 13.85 2.91 -7.07
N GLY A 13 14.27 3.16 -5.82
CA GLY A 13 15.47 3.94 -5.49
C GLY A 13 16.04 3.66 -4.10
N ASN A 14 17.36 3.82 -3.95
CA ASN A 14 18.13 3.43 -2.76
C ASN A 14 17.75 4.17 -1.47
N LEU A 15 17.25 5.41 -1.57
CA LEU A 15 16.88 6.22 -0.41
C LEU A 15 15.65 5.69 0.35
N ALA A 16 14.72 5.04 -0.37
CA ALA A 16 13.56 4.40 0.23
C ALA A 16 13.91 3.07 0.92
N LYS A 17 15.03 2.41 0.52
CA LYS A 17 15.49 1.16 1.15
C LYS A 17 16.00 1.36 2.57
N ASP A 18 16.81 2.39 2.81
CA ASP A 18 17.42 2.61 4.12
C ASP A 18 16.39 3.08 5.15
N ARG A 19 15.39 3.86 4.75
CA ARG A 19 14.36 4.38 5.68
C ARG A 19 13.33 3.35 6.13
N ILE A 20 12.95 2.41 5.27
CA ILE A 20 12.03 1.34 5.68
C ILE A 20 12.70 0.38 6.68
N LYS A 21 14.03 0.22 6.61
CA LYS A 21 14.80 -0.60 7.55
C LYS A 21 14.77 -0.03 8.97
N ASP A 22 14.88 1.29 9.12
CA ASP A 22 14.89 1.95 10.43
C ASP A 22 13.49 1.96 11.09
N SER A 23 12.41 2.09 10.32
CA SER A 23 11.03 2.02 10.86
C SER A 23 10.62 0.64 11.36
N ILE A 24 11.26 -0.44 10.89
CA ILE A 24 10.97 -1.82 11.29
C ILE A 24 11.64 -2.19 12.63
N ASN A 25 12.70 -1.48 13.04
CA ASN A 25 13.53 -1.86 14.19
C ASN A 25 12.99 -1.40 15.55
N THR A 26 11.90 -0.65 15.63
CA THR A 26 11.29 -0.25 16.91
C THR A 26 10.13 -1.17 17.26
N LEU A 27 10.42 -2.18 18.09
CA LEU A 27 9.42 -3.09 18.66
C LEU A 27 8.61 -2.37 19.75
N VAL A 28 7.31 -2.20 19.51
CA VAL A 28 6.28 -2.01 20.54
C VAL A 28 5.76 -3.38 20.99
N GLU A 29 5.39 -3.46 22.27
CA GLU A 29 5.01 -4.63 23.05
C GLU A 29 4.18 -5.70 22.32
N MET A 30 4.43 -6.97 22.66
CA MET A 30 3.92 -8.16 21.96
C MET A 30 2.39 -8.22 21.77
N LYS A 31 1.63 -7.42 22.52
CA LYS A 31 0.16 -7.38 22.46
C LYS A 31 -0.39 -6.50 21.31
N ASP A 32 0.35 -5.47 20.91
CA ASP A 32 -0.07 -4.50 19.88
C ASP A 32 0.73 -4.62 18.57
N ARG A 33 1.57 -5.65 18.46
CA ARG A 33 2.48 -5.85 17.33
C ARG A 33 1.75 -5.83 15.98
N GLU A 34 0.63 -6.54 15.85
CA GLU A 34 -0.11 -6.64 14.59
C GLU A 34 -0.69 -5.29 14.15
N ILE A 35 -1.27 -4.52 15.08
CA ILE A 35 -1.82 -3.20 14.75
C ILE A 35 -0.72 -2.18 14.48
N SER A 36 0.40 -2.23 15.21
CA SER A 36 1.55 -1.37 14.97
C SER A 36 2.16 -1.63 13.60
N GLN A 37 2.34 -2.90 13.21
CA GLN A 37 2.85 -3.28 11.89
C GLN A 37 1.89 -2.84 10.77
N ALA A 38 0.58 -3.00 10.98
CA ALA A 38 -0.44 -2.54 10.06
C ALA A 38 -0.37 -1.02 9.86
N ILE A 39 -0.32 -0.25 10.96
CA ILE A 39 -0.21 1.21 10.93
C ILE A 39 1.08 1.64 10.20
N GLN A 40 2.23 1.05 10.53
CA GLN A 40 3.50 1.38 9.88
C GLN A 40 3.45 1.16 8.37
N ALA A 41 2.92 0.02 7.92
CA ALA A 41 2.79 -0.27 6.50
C ALA A 41 1.85 0.70 5.79
N LEU A 42 0.65 0.92 6.33
CA LEU A 42 -0.32 1.83 5.71
C LEU A 42 0.16 3.30 5.74
N GLN A 43 0.84 3.72 6.81
CA GLN A 43 1.46 5.04 6.92
C GLN A 43 2.55 5.21 5.85
N SER A 44 3.42 4.21 5.65
CA SER A 44 4.46 4.29 4.61
C SER A 44 3.89 4.44 3.19
N VAL A 45 2.75 3.80 2.91
CA VAL A 45 2.02 3.97 1.64
C VAL A 45 1.50 5.40 1.49
N LYS A 46 0.92 5.96 2.56
CA LYS A 46 0.43 7.34 2.58
C LYS A 46 1.57 8.34 2.39
N ASP A 47 2.67 8.16 3.09
CA ASP A 47 3.83 9.06 3.03
C ASP A 47 4.47 9.03 1.63
N ALA A 48 4.59 7.84 1.01
CA ALA A 48 5.09 7.70 -0.35
C ALA A 48 4.17 8.42 -1.36
N TYR A 49 2.86 8.30 -1.20
CA TYR A 49 1.89 9.00 -2.05
C TYR A 49 2.00 10.53 -1.92
N GLU A 50 2.01 11.05 -0.69
CA GLU A 50 2.09 12.51 -0.47
C GLU A 50 3.45 13.08 -0.90
N THR A 51 4.53 12.32 -0.75
CA THR A 51 5.86 12.70 -1.26
C THR A 51 5.85 12.80 -2.77
N ASN A 52 5.37 11.75 -3.47
CA ASN A 52 5.26 11.78 -4.93
C ASN A 52 4.37 12.93 -5.41
N LYS A 53 3.26 13.20 -4.70
CA LYS A 53 2.39 14.35 -4.98
C LYS A 53 3.14 15.68 -4.86
N ALA A 54 3.91 15.87 -3.79
CA ALA A 54 4.69 17.08 -3.58
C ALA A 54 5.74 17.26 -4.68
N GLU A 55 6.47 16.20 -5.04
CA GLU A 55 7.48 16.23 -6.09
C GLU A 55 6.88 16.52 -7.48
N ILE A 56 5.77 15.87 -7.82
CA ILE A 56 5.06 16.11 -9.09
C ILE A 56 4.59 17.57 -9.16
N ASN A 57 3.97 18.08 -8.10
CA ASN A 57 3.50 19.46 -8.06
C ASN A 57 4.66 20.47 -8.17
N ALA A 58 5.75 20.25 -7.42
CA ALA A 58 6.94 21.09 -7.50
C ALA A 58 7.51 21.12 -8.93
N LYS A 59 7.61 19.94 -9.56
CA LYS A 59 8.09 19.81 -10.94
C LYS A 59 7.19 20.55 -11.92
N VAL A 60 5.88 20.39 -11.82
CA VAL A 60 4.90 21.07 -12.69
C VAL A 60 4.96 22.59 -12.52
N ILE A 61 5.09 23.10 -11.30
CA ILE A 61 5.20 24.54 -11.03
C ILE A 61 6.51 25.11 -11.58
N SER A 62 7.60 24.34 -11.51
CA SER A 62 8.93 24.77 -12.01
C SER A 62 9.09 24.70 -13.53
N MET A 63 8.13 24.13 -14.27
CA MET A 63 8.24 23.99 -15.72
C MET A 63 8.07 25.34 -16.42
N PRO A 64 9.04 25.76 -17.27
CA PRO A 64 8.85 26.96 -18.08
C PRO A 64 7.74 26.70 -19.09
N LEU A 65 6.66 27.48 -18.98
CA LEU A 65 5.56 27.43 -19.93
C LEU A 65 5.89 28.26 -21.17
N GLY A 66 5.59 27.72 -22.35
CA GLY A 66 5.64 28.49 -23.59
C GLY A 66 4.54 29.56 -23.65
N TYR A 67 4.67 30.51 -24.59
CA TYR A 67 3.66 31.54 -24.83
C TYR A 67 2.27 30.91 -25.07
N ASN A 68 1.25 31.42 -24.37
CA ASN A 68 -0.14 30.92 -24.37
C ASN A 68 -0.35 29.47 -23.91
N GLN A 69 0.59 28.88 -23.16
CA GLN A 69 0.39 27.55 -22.56
C GLN A 69 -0.12 27.62 -21.12
N THR A 70 -0.99 26.68 -20.75
CA THR A 70 -1.51 26.51 -19.39
C THR A 70 -1.34 25.07 -18.91
N VAL A 71 -1.19 24.91 -17.60
CA VAL A 71 -1.05 23.58 -16.97
C VAL A 71 -2.39 22.85 -17.00
N ASN A 72 -2.37 21.61 -17.50
CA ASN A 72 -3.51 20.71 -17.40
C ASN A 72 -3.50 19.97 -16.05
N TRP A 73 -4.17 20.55 -15.05
CA TRP A 73 -4.23 19.98 -13.70
C TRP A 73 -4.92 18.62 -13.62
N SER A 74 -5.85 18.29 -14.52
CA SER A 74 -6.46 16.95 -14.58
C SER A 74 -5.44 15.87 -14.94
N LYS A 75 -4.47 16.18 -15.82
CA LYS A 75 -3.36 15.25 -16.11
C LYS A 75 -2.41 15.14 -14.92
N VAL A 76 -2.15 16.23 -14.22
CA VAL A 76 -1.30 16.24 -13.00
C VAL A 76 -1.93 15.37 -11.92
N GLU A 77 -3.24 15.48 -11.69
CA GLU A 77 -3.98 14.65 -10.74
C GLU A 77 -3.89 13.17 -11.12
N LYS A 78 -4.09 12.80 -12.39
CA LYS A 78 -3.89 11.41 -12.85
C LYS A 78 -2.46 10.92 -12.66
N MET A 79 -1.45 11.78 -12.83
CA MET A 79 -0.06 11.41 -12.56
C MET A 79 0.17 11.12 -11.08
N ILE A 80 -0.44 11.92 -10.19
CA ILE A 80 -0.37 11.73 -8.74
C ILE A 80 -1.10 10.44 -8.36
N GLU A 81 -2.31 10.22 -8.87
CA GLU A 81 -3.10 9.01 -8.62
C GLU A 81 -2.36 7.74 -9.06
N ASN A 82 -1.68 7.78 -10.21
CA ASN A 82 -0.92 6.65 -10.73
C ASN A 82 0.55 6.63 -10.27
N SER A 83 0.94 7.50 -9.32
CA SER A 83 2.32 7.60 -8.85
C SER A 83 2.79 6.39 -8.05
N LEU A 84 1.85 5.56 -7.58
CA LEU A 84 2.13 4.31 -6.90
C LEU A 84 1.60 3.12 -7.70
N ASN A 85 2.32 2.01 -7.64
CA ASN A 85 1.81 0.73 -8.12
C ASN A 85 0.83 0.15 -7.09
N TRP A 86 -0.46 0.44 -7.27
CA TRP A 86 -1.52 0.03 -6.34
C TRP A 86 -1.71 -1.48 -6.23
N ASP A 87 -1.35 -2.25 -7.27
CA ASP A 87 -1.37 -3.72 -7.16
C ASP A 87 -0.29 -4.21 -6.19
N LYS A 88 0.89 -3.58 -6.19
CA LYS A 88 1.93 -3.86 -5.18
C LYS A 88 1.58 -3.37 -3.79
N VAL A 89 0.82 -2.27 -3.67
CA VAL A 89 0.27 -1.83 -2.39
C VAL A 89 -0.71 -2.88 -1.83
N VAL A 90 -1.58 -3.45 -2.68
CA VAL A 90 -2.49 -4.53 -2.29
C VAL A 90 -1.72 -5.77 -1.83
N GLU A 91 -0.69 -6.19 -2.57
CA GLU A 91 0.18 -7.30 -2.15
C GLU A 91 0.85 -7.03 -0.80
N LEU A 92 1.35 -5.81 -0.56
CA LEU A 92 1.95 -5.43 0.72
C LEU A 92 0.93 -5.54 1.85
N ILE A 93 -0.27 -5.03 1.66
CA ILE A 93 -1.35 -5.09 2.66
C ILE A 93 -1.69 -6.54 2.98
N GLN A 94 -1.86 -7.40 1.98
CA GLN A 94 -2.16 -8.82 2.21
C GLN A 94 -1.05 -9.55 2.97
N ASN A 95 0.20 -9.16 2.75
CA ASN A 95 1.35 -9.74 3.44
C ASN A 95 1.50 -9.26 4.89
N VAL A 96 1.29 -7.97 5.16
CA VAL A 96 1.50 -7.36 6.49
C VAL A 96 0.27 -7.49 7.37
N ILE A 97 -0.92 -7.37 6.78
CA ILE A 97 -2.22 -7.42 7.43
C ILE A 97 -2.99 -8.60 6.84
N PRO A 98 -2.59 -9.84 7.14
CA PRO A 98 -3.33 -10.99 6.65
C PRO A 98 -4.67 -11.11 7.38
N ILE A 99 -5.66 -11.75 6.75
CA ILE A 99 -7.05 -11.81 7.26
C ILE A 99 -7.15 -12.36 8.69
N GLN A 100 -6.32 -13.35 9.05
CA GLN A 100 -6.28 -13.93 10.39
C GLN A 100 -5.85 -12.96 11.49
N ASN A 101 -5.19 -11.85 11.15
CA ASN A 101 -4.75 -10.84 12.13
C ASN A 101 -5.84 -9.80 12.42
N ILE A 102 -6.94 -9.76 11.66
CA ILE A 102 -8.02 -8.78 11.87
C ILE A 102 -8.67 -8.94 13.23
N ASP A 103 -8.87 -10.18 13.70
CA ASP A 103 -9.44 -10.42 15.03
C ASP A 103 -8.54 -9.92 16.15
N LYS A 104 -7.22 -9.87 15.95
CA LYS A 104 -6.30 -9.27 16.91
C LYS A 104 -6.40 -7.74 16.88
N ILE A 105 -6.39 -7.17 15.66
CA ILE A 105 -6.47 -5.72 15.45
C ILE A 105 -7.78 -5.16 16.04
N LYS A 106 -8.93 -5.79 15.78
CA LYS A 106 -10.24 -5.31 16.23
C LYS A 106 -10.41 -5.30 17.75
N ASN A 107 -9.65 -6.14 18.46
CA ASN A 107 -9.71 -6.34 19.90
C ASN A 107 -8.67 -5.48 20.67
N VAL A 108 -7.95 -4.59 19.99
CA VAL A 108 -7.04 -3.64 20.63
C VAL A 108 -7.84 -2.62 21.45
N ASN A 109 -7.53 -2.48 22.74
CA ASN A 109 -8.27 -1.58 23.64
C ASN A 109 -7.91 -0.09 23.44
N ASN A 110 -6.77 0.20 22.80
CA ASN A 110 -6.31 1.56 22.57
C ASN A 110 -7.10 2.19 21.39
N GLN A 111 -8.10 3.00 21.72
CA GLN A 111 -8.98 3.63 20.73
C GLN A 111 -8.23 4.60 19.80
N THR A 112 -7.22 5.32 20.29
CA THR A 112 -6.40 6.23 19.47
C THR A 112 -5.67 5.46 18.37
N THR A 113 -5.08 4.32 18.72
CA THR A 113 -4.37 3.44 17.79
C THR A 113 -5.33 2.85 16.75
N LEU A 114 -6.51 2.39 17.19
CA LEU A 114 -7.57 1.94 16.29
C LEU A 114 -8.02 3.04 15.33
N ASN A 115 -8.22 4.27 15.81
CA ASN A 115 -8.65 5.39 14.97
C ASN A 115 -7.58 5.75 13.93
N GLN A 116 -6.30 5.71 14.31
CA GLN A 116 -5.20 5.90 13.37
C GLN A 116 -5.21 4.83 12.28
N TYR A 117 -5.30 3.55 12.67
CA TYR A 117 -5.42 2.44 11.73
C TYR A 117 -6.59 2.62 10.77
N LYS A 118 -7.79 2.92 11.29
CA LYS A 118 -9.01 3.15 10.49
C LYS A 118 -8.83 4.28 9.49
N SER A 119 -8.26 5.40 9.92
CA SER A 119 -8.02 6.57 9.07
C SER A 119 -7.06 6.24 7.92
N LEU A 120 -6.03 5.44 8.19
CA LEU A 120 -5.09 4.98 7.18
C LEU A 120 -5.69 3.99 6.19
N VAL A 121 -6.54 3.06 6.66
CA VAL A 121 -7.31 2.17 5.78
C VAL A 121 -8.23 2.98 4.87
N VAL A 122 -8.99 3.95 5.41
CA VAL A 122 -9.88 4.81 4.60
C VAL A 122 -9.08 5.53 3.52
N PHE A 123 -7.92 6.08 3.86
CA PHE A 123 -7.03 6.70 2.87
C PHE A 123 -6.66 5.72 1.75
N VAL A 124 -6.15 4.53 2.07
CA VAL A 124 -5.74 3.57 1.04
C VAL A 124 -6.95 3.11 0.21
N MET A 125 -8.05 2.74 0.86
CA MET A 125 -9.27 2.31 0.18
C MET A 125 -9.80 3.38 -0.77
N SER A 126 -9.64 4.68 -0.46
CA SER A 126 -10.04 5.76 -1.38
C SER A 126 -9.28 5.75 -2.72
N LYS A 127 -8.08 5.17 -2.77
CA LYS A 127 -7.20 5.14 -3.96
C LYS A 127 -7.34 3.88 -4.80
N LEU A 128 -7.86 2.81 -4.20
CA LEU A 128 -7.97 1.52 -4.87
C LEU A 128 -9.17 1.47 -5.82
N ASN A 129 -8.99 0.79 -6.95
CA ASN A 129 -10.10 0.44 -7.83
C ASN A 129 -10.97 -0.69 -7.23
N TYR A 130 -12.11 -0.99 -7.86
CA TYR A 130 -13.07 -1.98 -7.35
C TYR A 130 -12.45 -3.38 -7.12
N SER A 131 -11.66 -3.87 -8.08
CA SER A 131 -11.01 -5.19 -7.99
C SER A 131 -10.01 -5.24 -6.84
N GLN A 132 -9.18 -4.20 -6.70
CA GLN A 132 -8.21 -4.05 -5.61
C GLN A 132 -8.91 -3.95 -4.25
N LYS A 133 -9.97 -3.14 -4.12
CA LYS A 133 -10.79 -3.03 -2.91
C LYS A 133 -11.32 -4.40 -2.48
N ASN A 134 -11.84 -5.19 -3.41
CA ASN A 134 -12.37 -6.51 -3.10
C ASN A 134 -11.32 -7.46 -2.50
N LYS A 135 -10.05 -7.37 -2.92
CA LYS A 135 -8.94 -8.19 -2.40
C LYS A 135 -8.56 -7.88 -0.95
N VAL A 136 -8.81 -6.65 -0.50
CA VAL A 136 -8.38 -6.17 0.84
C VAL A 136 -9.52 -5.65 1.71
N ARG A 137 -10.80 -5.75 1.30
CA ARG A 137 -11.93 -5.20 2.08
C ARG A 137 -12.02 -5.70 3.53
N TYR A 138 -11.40 -6.85 3.81
CA TYR A 138 -11.36 -7.41 5.16
C TYR A 138 -10.62 -6.51 6.17
N ILE A 139 -9.74 -5.60 5.69
CA ILE A 139 -9.05 -4.63 6.56
C ILE A 139 -9.99 -3.53 7.08
N SER A 140 -11.11 -3.28 6.38
CA SER A 140 -12.17 -2.31 6.70
C SER A 140 -13.34 -2.96 7.47
N TYR A 141 -13.02 -3.76 8.50
CA TYR A 141 -13.98 -4.59 9.23
C TYR A 141 -15.11 -3.84 9.95
N TRP A 142 -14.99 -2.52 10.15
CA TRP A 142 -15.99 -1.69 10.83
C TRP A 142 -17.01 -1.07 9.88
N GLU A 143 -16.77 -1.09 8.57
CA GLU A 143 -17.71 -0.53 7.61
C GLU A 143 -18.80 -1.56 7.30
N ALA A 144 -20.06 -1.12 7.24
CA ALA A 144 -21.18 -1.97 6.86
C ALA A 144 -20.96 -2.46 5.42
N GLN A 145 -20.62 -3.74 5.28
CA GLN A 145 -20.33 -4.35 3.99
C GLN A 145 -21.68 -4.67 3.31
N GLY A 146 -22.08 -3.89 2.32
CA GLY A 146 -23.27 -4.23 1.52
C GLY A 146 -23.14 -5.63 0.90
N SER A 147 -24.18 -6.45 1.07
CA SER A 147 -24.57 -7.76 0.47
C SER A 147 -23.54 -8.74 -0.13
N VAL A 148 -22.24 -8.55 0.04
CA VAL A 148 -21.20 -9.40 -0.56
C VAL A 148 -20.42 -10.07 0.57
N ALA A 149 -20.57 -11.40 0.67
CA ALA A 149 -19.93 -12.22 1.69
C ALA A 149 -18.41 -11.99 1.73
N MET A 150 -17.81 -11.92 2.93
CA MET A 150 -16.37 -11.75 3.08
C MET A 150 -15.59 -12.86 2.35
N PRO A 151 -14.47 -12.55 1.68
CA PRO A 151 -13.62 -13.59 1.11
C PRO A 151 -13.14 -14.49 2.24
N THR A 152 -13.39 -15.78 2.11
CA THR A 152 -12.92 -16.77 3.07
C THR A 152 -11.46 -17.11 2.79
N THR A 153 -10.77 -17.71 3.77
CA THR A 153 -9.40 -18.24 3.58
C THR A 153 -9.30 -19.16 2.34
N GLY A 154 -10.37 -19.90 2.02
CA GLY A 154 -10.44 -20.74 0.83
C GLY A 154 -10.50 -19.96 -0.49
N ASP A 155 -11.18 -18.82 -0.50
CA ASP A 155 -11.25 -17.94 -1.69
C ASP A 155 -9.88 -17.34 -2.01
N ILE A 156 -9.11 -16.97 -0.97
CA ILE A 156 -7.76 -16.44 -1.10
C ILE A 156 -6.78 -17.52 -1.61
N GLN A 157 -6.92 -18.77 -1.13
CA GLN A 157 -6.13 -19.88 -1.64
C GLN A 157 -6.39 -20.14 -3.13
N LYS A 158 -7.62 -19.98 -3.62
CA LYS A 158 -7.93 -20.12 -5.06
C LYS A 158 -7.14 -19.14 -5.95
N TYR A 159 -6.86 -17.94 -5.47
CA TYR A 159 -5.99 -16.96 -6.15
C TYR A 159 -4.49 -17.27 -5.98
N GLN A 160 -4.09 -18.01 -4.94
CA GLN A 160 -2.71 -18.50 -4.77
C GLN A 160 -2.43 -19.76 -5.60
N ILE A 161 -3.42 -20.64 -5.82
CA ILE A 161 -3.23 -21.91 -6.54
C ILE A 161 -3.06 -21.67 -8.05
N GLY A 162 -3.54 -20.54 -8.60
CA GLY A 162 -3.25 -20.09 -9.97
C GLY A 162 -1.81 -19.59 -10.21
N LEU A 163 -0.96 -19.54 -9.16
CA LEU A 163 0.44 -19.09 -9.22
C LEU A 163 1.46 -20.21 -8.98
N ASN A 164 1.02 -21.47 -8.81
CA ASN A 164 1.91 -22.61 -8.58
C ASN A 164 2.50 -23.22 -9.86
N GLY A 165 2.44 -22.50 -10.98
CA GLY A 165 2.92 -22.94 -12.28
C GLY A 165 4.40 -22.68 -12.57
N TRP A 166 5.10 -21.75 -11.90
CA TRP A 166 6.51 -21.45 -12.20
C TRP A 166 7.33 -21.21 -10.92
N ARG A 167 8.08 -22.24 -10.51
CA ARG A 167 9.29 -22.07 -9.68
C ARG A 167 10.50 -22.32 -10.59
N GLY A 168 11.24 -21.27 -10.90
CA GLY A 168 12.52 -21.41 -11.58
C GLY A 168 13.05 -20.10 -12.15
N ILE A 169 13.91 -19.43 -11.37
CA ILE A 169 15.12 -18.71 -11.81
C ILE A 169 14.94 -17.53 -12.82
N ILE A 170 15.24 -16.33 -12.30
CA ILE A 170 16.09 -15.26 -12.89
C ILE A 170 16.14 -15.18 -14.43
N LEU A 171 15.69 -14.05 -15.01
CA LEU A 171 16.44 -13.16 -15.94
C LEU A 171 15.50 -12.21 -16.74
N PHE A 172 15.89 -10.93 -16.75
CA PHE A 172 15.86 -9.94 -17.87
C PHE A 172 14.51 -9.38 -18.40
N PHE A 173 14.22 -8.05 -18.20
CA PHE A 173 14.48 -6.88 -19.11
C PHE A 173 13.43 -6.80 -20.26
N ILE A 174 12.72 -5.72 -20.65
CA ILE A 174 12.95 -4.29 -20.99
C ILE A 174 11.53 -3.70 -21.34
N LEU A 175 11.15 -2.44 -21.04
CA LEU A 175 11.27 -1.29 -21.98
C LEU A 175 10.95 0.04 -21.27
N ILE A 176 11.98 0.83 -21.01
CA ILE A 176 11.95 2.28 -21.23
C ILE A 176 12.94 2.49 -22.38
N LYS A 177 12.48 3.09 -23.48
CA LYS A 177 13.36 3.62 -24.52
C LYS A 177 13.36 5.14 -24.41
N VAL A 178 14.61 5.63 -24.51
CA VAL A 178 15.14 6.97 -24.72
C VAL A 178 14.21 7.89 -25.50
#